data_AF-A0A535WT47-F1
#
_entry.id   AF-A0A535WT47-F1
#
_cell.length_a   1.000
_cell.length_b   1.000
_cell.length_c   1.000
_cell.angle_alpha   90.00
_cell.angle_beta   90.00
_cell.angle_gamma   90.00
#
_symmetry.space_group_name_H-M   'P 1'
#
loop_
_entity.id
_entity.type
_entity.pdbx_description
1 polymer ?
#
loop_
_entity_poly.entity_id
_entity_poly.type
_entity_poly.pdbx_seq_one_letter_code
_entity_poly.pdbx_strand_id
1 'polypeptide(L)' 'GSPLIELYVAFNSVSKILGAKGVTIWRSLVGNYITSLEMAGFSVTLLRLDDEMTRLWDAQVHTPALRWGL' A
#
# COMPACT_ATOMS: atom_id res chain seq x y z
N GLY A 1 5.67 12.54 12.19
CA GLY A 1 5.22 11.67 11.08
C GLY A 1 4.46 12.43 9.99
N SER A 2 4.26 11.84 8.80
CA SER A 2 3.46 12.44 7.71
C SER A 2 1.94 12.22 7.89
N PRO A 3 1.08 13.25 7.72
CA PRO A 3 -0.37 13.13 7.75
C PRO A 3 -0.92 12.13 6.73
N LEU A 4 -1.99 11.39 7.09
CA LEU A 4 -2.62 10.41 6.20
C LEU A 4 -3.07 11.02 4.86
N ILE A 5 -3.54 12.28 4.88
CA ILE A 5 -3.92 12.98 3.65
C ILE A 5 -2.75 13.18 2.69
N GLU A 6 -1.55 13.47 3.20
CA GLU A 6 -0.34 13.57 2.38
C GLU A 6 0.04 12.22 1.77
N LEU A 7 -0.14 11.12 2.51
CA LEU A 7 0.07 9.77 1.98
C LEU A 7 -0.88 9.44 0.82
N TYR A 8 -2.13 9.90 0.88
CA TYR A 8 -3.07 9.74 -0.24
C TYR A 8 -2.73 10.63 -1.44
N VAL A 9 -2.20 11.83 -1.22
CA VAL A 9 -1.66 12.68 -2.32
C VAL A 9 -0.47 11.99 -2.98
N ALA A 10 0.43 11.38 -2.21
CA ALA A 10 1.54 10.58 -2.71
C ALA A 10 1.03 9.36 -3.51
N PHE A 11 0.05 8.62 -2.96
CA PHE A 11 -0.58 7.48 -3.64
C PHE A 11 -1.19 7.87 -5.00
N ASN A 12 -1.91 8.98 -5.08
CA ASN A 12 -2.46 9.49 -6.34
C ASN A 12 -1.37 9.77 -7.38
N SER A 13 -0.24 10.36 -6.94
CA SER A 13 0.91 10.61 -7.82
C SER A 13 1.51 9.30 -8.33
N VAL A 14 1.71 8.31 -7.45
CA VAL A 14 2.21 6.98 -7.82
C VAL A 14 1.25 6.27 -8.79
N SER A 15 -0.06 6.31 -8.54
CA SER A 15 -1.08 5.69 -9.39
C SER A 15 -1.07 6.27 -10.80
N LYS A 16 -0.91 7.58 -10.95
CA LYS A 16 -0.79 8.23 -12.27
C LYS A 16 0.46 7.79 -13.02
N ILE A 17 1.61 7.73 -12.32
CA ILE A 17 2.89 7.30 -12.90
C ILE A 17 2.81 5.84 -13.37
N LEU A 18 2.23 4.95 -12.55
CA LEU A 18 2.07 3.53 -12.89
C LEU A 18 1.07 3.32 -14.02
N GLY A 19 -0.07 4.02 -13.99
CA GLY A 19 -1.07 3.97 -15.06
C GLY A 19 -0.50 4.40 -16.42
N ALA A 20 0.30 5.47 -16.45
CA ALA A 20 0.99 5.92 -17.67
C ALA A 20 2.00 4.88 -18.20
N LYS A 21 2.45 3.94 -17.36
CA LYS A 21 3.34 2.83 -17.73
C LYS A 21 2.58 1.52 -18.01
N GLY A 22 1.25 1.53 -18.03
CA GLY A 22 0.42 0.34 -18.23
C GLY A 22 0.43 -0.63 -17.04
N VAL A 23 0.86 -0.19 -15.86
CA VAL A 23 0.87 -1.02 -14.64
C VAL A 23 -0.44 -0.84 -13.88
N THR A 24 -1.14 -1.94 -13.63
CA THR A 24 -2.39 -1.95 -12.86
C THR A 24 -2.10 -2.22 -11.38
N ILE A 25 -2.63 -1.37 -10.49
CA ILE A 25 -2.56 -1.58 -9.04
C ILE A 25 -3.75 -2.46 -8.64
N TRP A 26 -3.48 -3.72 -8.28
CA TRP A 26 -4.54 -4.66 -7.88
C TRP A 26 -4.92 -4.56 -6.40
N ARG A 27 -3.94 -4.31 -5.53
CA ARG A 27 -4.11 -4.14 -4.08
C ARG A 27 -3.23 -2.97 -3.63
N SER A 28 -3.65 -2.25 -2.60
CA SER A 28 -2.90 -1.13 -2.04
C SER A 28 -3.07 -1.05 -0.53
N LEU A 29 -2.03 -0.56 0.13
CA LEU A 29 -2.03 -0.16 1.54
C LEU A 29 -1.46 1.26 1.62
N VAL A 30 -2.19 2.17 2.28
CA VAL A 30 -1.78 3.57 2.48
C VAL A 30 -1.90 3.90 3.96
N GLY A 31 -0.77 4.12 4.64
CA GLY A 31 -0.75 4.35 6.07
C GLY A 31 0.61 4.07 6.72
N ASN A 32 0.62 4.07 8.05
CA ASN A 32 1.83 3.92 8.87
C ASN A 32 2.13 2.44 9.17
N TYR A 33 2.63 1.70 8.17
CA TYR A 33 2.94 0.26 8.33
C TYR A 33 4.36 0.01 8.83
N ILE A 34 5.34 0.74 8.32
CA ILE A 34 6.75 0.64 8.70
C ILE A 34 7.26 2.08 8.92
N THR A 35 7.46 2.48 10.18
CA THR A 35 7.81 3.85 10.57
C THR A 35 9.25 3.97 11.06
N SER A 36 9.77 5.21 11.12
CA SER A 36 11.06 5.54 11.72
C SER A 36 10.87 6.71 12.69
N LEU A 37 10.41 6.39 13.91
CA LEU A 37 10.04 7.36 14.94
C LEU A 37 9.15 8.48 14.34
N GLU A 38 9.54 9.74 14.51
CA GLU A 38 8.78 10.92 14.10
C GLU A 38 9.14 11.48 12.72
N MET A 39 9.94 10.76 11.93
CA MET A 39 10.35 11.20 10.59
C MET A 39 9.17 11.68 9.74
N ALA A 40 9.32 12.87 9.15
CA ALA A 40 8.41 13.37 8.12
C ALA A 40 8.85 12.81 6.76
N GLY A 41 8.09 11.86 6.22
CA GLY A 41 8.42 11.18 4.98
C GLY A 41 7.57 9.92 4.78
N PHE A 42 7.75 9.29 3.63
CA PHE A 42 7.07 8.06 3.25
C PHE A 42 7.99 7.20 2.38
N SER A 43 7.67 5.92 2.27
CA SER A 43 8.27 5.01 1.30
C SER A 43 7.19 4.47 0.36
N VAL A 44 7.60 4.09 -0.85
CA VAL A 44 6.73 3.41 -1.82
C VAL A 44 7.31 2.02 -2.06
N THR A 45 6.50 1.00 -1.82
CA THR A 45 6.86 -0.40 -2.08
C THR A 45 5.97 -0.93 -3.21
N LEU A 46 6.59 -1.54 -4.22
CA LEU A 46 5.88 -2.20 -5.33
C LEU A 46 6.20 -3.69 -5.30
N LEU A 47 5.16 -4.52 -5.31
CA LEU A 47 5.27 -5.97 -5.43
C LEU A 47 4.54 -6.40 -6.70
N ARG A 48 5.23 -7.11 -7.59
CA ARG A 48 4.58 -7.79 -8.72
C ARG A 48 3.83 -8.99 -8.15
N LEU A 49 2.51 -9.00 -8.28
CA LEU A 49 1.69 -10.13 -7.88
C LEU A 49 1.61 -11.15 -9.01
N ASP A 50 1.62 -12.41 -8.61
CA ASP A 50 1.08 -13.53 -9.37
C ASP A 50 -0.23 -14.01 -8.73
N ASP A 51 -0.84 -15.04 -9.31
CA ASP A 51 -2.13 -15.57 -8.86
C ASP A 51 -2.05 -16.23 -7.47
N GLU A 52 -0.90 -16.83 -7.11
CA GLU A 52 -0.72 -17.40 -5.78
C GLU A 52 -0.61 -16.30 -4.72
N MET A 53 0.23 -15.29 -4.97
CA MET A 53 0.38 -14.14 -4.08
C MET A 53 -0.92 -13.36 -3.91
N THR A 54 -1.72 -13.23 -4.97
CA THR A 54 -3.04 -12.58 -4.90
C THR A 54 -3.98 -13.35 -3.98
N ARG A 55 -4.02 -14.69 -4.10
CA ARG A 55 -4.81 -15.54 -3.19
C ARG A 55 -4.34 -15.44 -1.74
N LEU A 56 -3.03 -15.41 -1.51
CA LEU A 56 -2.46 -15.29 -0.17
C LEU A 56 -2.75 -13.92 0.45
N TRP A 57 -2.74 -12.85 -0.35
CA TRP A 57 -3.12 -11.52 0.11
C TRP A 57 -4.59 -11.46 0.55
N ASP A 58 -5.49 -12.03 -0.25
CA ASP A 58 -6.93 -12.00 0.00
C ASP A 58 -7.38 -12.95 1.12
N ALA A 59 -6.49 -13.84 1.59
CA ALA A 59 -6.77 -14.72 2.72
C ALA A 59 -7.02 -13.93 4.01
N GLN A 60 -7.80 -14.51 4.93
CA GLN A 60 -8.15 -13.87 6.19
C GLN A 60 -6.92 -13.49 7.01
N VAL A 61 -6.91 -12.27 7.54
CA VAL A 61 -5.89 -11.79 8.47
C VAL A 61 -6.57 -11.10 9.65
N HIS A 62 -6.11 -11.40 10.87
CA HIS A 62 -6.62 -10.78 12.08
C HIS A 62 -5.48 -10.41 13.03
N THR A 63 -4.88 -9.24 12.79
CA THR A 63 -3.77 -8.69 13.58
C THR A 63 -4.10 -7.26 14.03
N PRO A 64 -3.33 -6.62 14.93
CA PRO A 64 -3.59 -5.24 15.33
C PRO A 64 -3.58 -4.23 14.17
N ALA A 65 -2.74 -4.44 13.14
CA ALA A 65 -2.54 -3.49 12.05
C ALA A 65 -3.23 -3.87 10.72
N LEU A 66 -3.48 -5.17 10.49
CA LEU A 66 -4.14 -5.68 9.28
C LEU A 66 -5.31 -6.58 9.66
N ARG A 67 -6.51 -6.26 9.13
CA ARG A 67 -7.75 -7.01 9.34
C ARG A 67 -8.62 -7.02 8.10
N TRP A 68 -8.89 -8.20 7.54
CA TRP A 68 -9.87 -8.44 6.48
C TRP A 68 -10.22 -9.93 6.37
N GLY A 69 -11.27 -10.25 5.61
CA GLY A 69 -11.87 -11.58 5.56
C GLY A 69 -12.73 -11.79 6.81
N LEU A 70 -14.06 -11.68 6.65
CA LEU A 70 -15.03 -11.99 7.71
C LEU A 70 -15.12 -13.51 7.89
#